data_AF-A0A1U7LIP8-F1
#
_entry.id   AF-A0A1U7LIP8-F1
#
_cell.length_a   1.000
_cell.length_b   1.000
_cell.length_c   1.000
_cell.angle_alpha   90.00
_cell.angle_beta   90.00
_cell.angle_gamma   90.00
#
_symmetry.space_group_name_H-M   'P 1'
#
loop_
_entity.id
_entity.type
_entity.pdbx_description
1 polymer ?
#
loop_
_entity_poly.entity_id
_entity_poly.type
_entity_poly.pdbx_seq_one_letter_code
_entity_poly.pdbx_strand_id
1 'polypeptide(L)'
;MSEEPTLPLAVLARIFQLHYTNPNTKISKLALVCSAEYLRIFVKEAVLRSLDSKTRSGGNTSMLEKEDLEKIAAQGFSLGKSMANSQMILDFS
;
A
#
# COMPACT_ATOMS: atom_id res chain seq x y z
N MET A 1 -8.30 -0.99 25.64
CA MET A 1 -7.45 -0.54 24.52
C MET A 1 -7.31 -1.74 23.60
N SER A 2 -7.86 -1.67 22.40
CA SER A 2 -7.73 -2.75 21.39
C SER A 2 -6.30 -2.73 20.85
N GLU A 3 -5.58 -3.85 20.94
CA GLU A 3 -4.25 -3.97 20.36
C GLU A 3 -4.30 -3.63 18.87
N GLU A 4 -3.34 -2.81 18.40
CA GLU A 4 -3.27 -2.54 16.97
C GLU A 4 -2.90 -3.83 16.23
N PRO A 5 -3.61 -4.18 15.15
CA PRO A 5 -3.33 -5.40 14.40
C PRO A 5 -1.91 -5.31 13.80
N THR A 6 -1.02 -6.19 14.25
CA THR A 6 0.35 -6.34 13.74
C THR A 6 0.44 -7.49 12.75
N LEU A 7 1.07 -7.25 11.59
CA LEU A 7 1.32 -8.30 10.60
C LEU A 7 2.37 -9.31 11.12
N PRO A 8 2.11 -10.62 11.04
CA PRO A 8 3.11 -11.63 11.41
C PRO A 8 4.34 -11.58 10.50
N LEU A 9 5.50 -11.24 11.06
CA LEU A 9 6.74 -11.06 10.29
C LEU A 9 7.16 -12.30 9.50
N ALA A 10 6.92 -13.50 10.04
CA ALA A 10 7.25 -14.76 9.35
C ALA A 10 6.45 -14.94 8.05
N VAL A 11 5.17 -14.51 8.04
CA VAL A 11 4.32 -14.55 6.85
C VAL A 11 4.82 -13.54 5.83
N LEU A 12 5.15 -12.32 6.27
CA LEU A 12 5.66 -11.28 5.40
C LEU A 12 6.99 -11.68 4.73
N ALA A 13 7.90 -12.28 5.49
CA ALA A 13 9.16 -12.79 4.94
C ALA A 13 8.92 -13.83 3.84
N ARG A 14 7.94 -14.73 4.04
CA ARG A 14 7.57 -15.75 3.04
C ARG A 14 6.94 -15.13 1.78
N ILE A 15 6.09 -14.11 1.94
CA ILE A 15 5.52 -13.36 0.80
C ILE A 15 6.65 -12.72 -0.01
N PHE A 16 7.61 -12.07 0.64
CA PHE A 16 8.73 -11.43 -0.05
C PHE A 16 9.63 -12.45 -0.76
N GLN A 17 9.97 -13.54 -0.08
CA GLN A 17 10.79 -14.61 -0.67
C GLN A 17 10.16 -15.21 -1.93
N LEU A 18 8.83 -15.31 -1.99
CA LEU A 18 8.09 -15.82 -3.15
C LEU A 18 8.26 -14.93 -4.39
N HIS A 19 8.50 -13.62 -4.22
CA HIS A 19 8.55 -12.65 -5.30
C HIS A 19 9.96 -12.15 -5.63
N TYR A 20 10.99 -12.58 -4.87
CA TYR A 20 12.37 -12.29 -5.23
C TYR A 20 12.77 -13.06 -6.48
N THR A 21 13.27 -12.34 -7.47
CA THR A 21 13.79 -12.93 -8.72
C THR A 21 15.10 -13.68 -8.49
N ASN A 22 15.93 -13.21 -7.56
CA ASN A 22 17.16 -13.87 -7.15
C ASN A 22 16.91 -14.70 -5.87
N PRO A 23 17.14 -16.03 -5.89
CA PRO A 23 16.90 -16.90 -4.74
C PRO A 23 17.83 -16.63 -3.55
N ASN A 24 18.96 -15.95 -3.78
CA ASN A 24 19.91 -15.58 -2.73
C ASN A 24 19.57 -14.26 -2.04
N THR A 25 18.55 -13.54 -2.50
CA THR A 25 18.10 -12.29 -1.86
C THR A 25 17.61 -12.58 -0.45
N LYS A 26 18.09 -11.77 0.50
CA LYS A 26 17.69 -11.82 1.92
C LYS A 26 17.22 -10.45 2.36
N ILE A 27 16.32 -10.42 3.34
CA ILE A 27 15.86 -9.19 3.98
C ILE A 27 16.32 -9.14 5.43
N SER A 28 16.80 -7.97 5.87
CA SER A 28 17.17 -7.77 7.27
C SER A 28 15.92 -7.72 8.16
N LYS A 29 16.06 -8.05 9.45
CA LYS A 29 14.95 -7.99 10.41
C LYS A 29 14.35 -6.57 10.49
N LEU A 30 15.18 -5.54 10.48
CA LEU A 30 14.73 -4.15 10.55
C LEU A 30 13.94 -3.74 9.30
N ALA A 31 14.42 -4.12 8.11
CA ALA A 31 13.69 -3.86 6.87
C ALA A 31 12.33 -4.59 6.87
N LEU A 32 12.29 -5.83 7.36
CA LEU A 32 11.05 -6.59 7.47
C LEU A 32 10.04 -5.96 8.44
N VAL A 33 10.49 -5.44 9.59
CA VAL A 33 9.65 -4.68 10.54
C VAL A 33 9.12 -3.39 9.89
N CYS A 34 9.98 -2.65 9.21
CA CYS A 34 9.59 -1.44 8.48
C CYS A 34 8.55 -1.75 7.40
N SER A 35 8.74 -2.82 6.64
CA SER A 35 7.78 -3.28 5.64
C SER A 35 6.44 -3.70 6.24
N ALA A 36 6.43 -4.30 7.44
CA ALA A 36 5.19 -4.65 8.14
C ALA A 36 4.40 -3.38 8.51
N GLU A 37 5.07 -2.35 9.03
CA GLU A 37 4.44 -1.06 9.31
C GLU A 37 3.95 -0.36 8.03
N TYR A 38 4.75 -0.39 6.97
CA TYR A 38 4.34 0.14 5.67
C TYR A 38 3.06 -0.52 5.17
N LEU A 39 2.97 -1.86 5.19
CA LEU A 39 1.78 -2.58 4.75
C LEU A 39 0.56 -2.29 5.63
N ARG A 40 0.77 -2.14 6.93
CA ARG A 40 -0.30 -1.74 7.87
C ARG A 40 -0.88 -0.38 7.50
N ILE A 41 -0.01 0.61 7.25
CA ILE A 41 -0.42 1.95 6.82
C ILE A 41 -1.11 1.88 5.45
N PHE A 42 -0.55 1.13 4.50
CA PHE A 42 -1.11 0.95 3.17
C PHE A 42 -2.54 0.42 3.19
N VAL A 43 -2.82 -0.61 4.00
CA VAL A 43 -4.17 -1.18 4.15
C VAL A 43 -5.12 -0.19 4.82
N LYS A 44 -4.68 0.50 5.88
CA LYS A 44 -5.49 1.54 6.55
C LYS A 44 -5.86 2.67 5.59
N GLU A 45 -4.90 3.17 4.82
CA GLU A 45 -5.11 4.21 3.82
C GLU A 45 -6.08 3.77 2.73
N ALA A 46 -5.99 2.53 2.26
CA ALA A 46 -6.93 1.99 1.27
C ALA A 46 -8.37 2.00 1.81
N VAL A 47 -8.59 1.61 3.06
CA VAL A 47 -9.92 1.65 3.69
C VAL A 47 -10.41 3.09 3.84
N LEU A 48 -9.57 3.99 4.37
CA LEU A 48 -9.95 5.39 4.60
C LEU A 48 -10.27 6.12 3.29
N ARG A 49 -9.48 5.91 2.23
CA ARG A 49 -9.74 6.53 0.93
C ARG A 49 -11.00 5.98 0.26
N SER A 50 -11.27 4.69 0.43
CA SER A 50 -12.51 4.08 -0.07
C SER A 50 -13.73 4.68 0.63
N LEU A 51 -13.63 4.85 1.95
CA LEU A 51 -14.67 5.47 2.78
C LEU A 51 -14.89 6.94 2.41
N ASP A 52 -13.82 7.72 2.30
CA ASP A 52 -13.89 9.14 1.90
C ASP A 52 -14.49 9.29 0.50
N SER A 53 -14.06 8.47 -0.46
CA SER A 53 -14.62 8.43 -1.81
C SER A 53 -16.13 8.13 -1.83
N LYS A 54 -16.57 7.14 -1.04
CA LYS A 54 -17.99 6.79 -0.92
C LYS A 54 -18.80 7.89 -0.24
N THR A 55 -18.24 8.51 0.80
CA THR A 55 -18.84 9.65 1.51
C THR A 55 -19.06 10.82 0.57
N ARG A 56 -18.05 11.19 -0.24
CA ARG A 56 -18.14 12.29 -1.22
C ARG A 56 -19.14 12.01 -2.34
N SER A 57 -19.34 10.75 -2.67
CA SER A 57 -20.31 10.32 -3.69
C SER A 57 -21.75 10.25 -3.13
N GLY A 58 -21.97 10.56 -1.85
CA GLY A 58 -23.28 10.47 -1.20
C GLY A 58 -23.73 9.04 -0.92
N GLY A 59 -22.81 8.07 -0.94
CA GLY A 59 -23.11 6.65 -0.71
C GLY A 59 -23.21 6.29 0.78
N ASN A 60 -23.88 5.18 1.08
CA ASN A 60 -23.95 4.64 2.43
C ASN A 60 -22.56 4.13 2.89
N THR A 61 -22.02 4.74 3.94
CA THR A 61 -20.69 4.45 4.48
C THR A 61 -20.66 3.27 5.45
N SER A 62 -21.81 2.67 5.78
CA SER A 62 -21.88 1.53 6.70
C SER A 62 -21.24 0.26 6.14
N MET A 63 -21.05 0.18 4.81
CA MET A 63 -20.43 -0.95 4.13
C MET A 63 -19.62 -0.48 2.92
N LEU A 64 -18.38 -0.96 2.79
CA LEU A 64 -17.56 -0.76 1.60
C LEU A 64 -17.78 -1.90 0.61
N GLU A 65 -17.92 -1.55 -0.67
CA GLU A 65 -18.09 -2.51 -1.77
C GLU A 65 -16.81 -2.60 -2.61
N LYS A 66 -16.72 -3.60 -3.48
CA LYS A 66 -15.55 -3.84 -4.35
C LYS A 66 -15.26 -2.64 -5.25
N GLU A 67 -16.32 -2.01 -5.75
CA GLU A 67 -16.27 -0.86 -6.65
C GLU A 67 -15.66 0.37 -5.95
N ASP A 68 -15.83 0.50 -4.63
CA ASP A 68 -15.24 1.60 -3.84
C ASP A 68 -13.71 1.45 -3.75
N LEU A 69 -13.24 0.21 -3.59
CA LEU A 69 -11.81 -0.13 -3.60
C LEU A 69 -11.17 0.04 -5.00
N GLU A 70 -11.89 -0.32 -6.06
CA GLU A 70 -11.37 -0.19 -7.45
C GLU A 70 -11.13 1.27 -7.85
N LYS A 71 -12.00 2.18 -7.42
CA LYS A 71 -11.86 3.63 -7.67
C LYS A 71 -10.56 4.19 -7.10
N ILE A 72 -10.17 3.76 -5.91
CA ILE A 72 -8.93 4.26 -5.27
C ILE A 72 -7.68 3.52 -5.77
N ALA A 73 -7.81 2.26 -6.20
CA ALA A 73 -6.71 1.52 -6.82
C ALA A 73 -6.28 2.19 -8.13
N ALA A 74 -7.23 2.69 -8.91
CA ALA A 74 -6.95 3.46 -10.12
C ALA A 74 -6.23 4.80 -9.85
N GLN A 75 -6.52 5.47 -8.73
CA GLN A 75 -5.81 6.70 -8.33
C GLN A 75 -4.34 6.43 -7.97
N GLY A 76 -4.06 5.35 -7.23
CA GLY A 76 -2.68 4.93 -6.94
C GLY A 76 -1.88 4.58 -8.21
N PHE A 77 -2.54 3.99 -9.20
CA PHE A 77 -1.94 3.70 -10.51
C PHE A 77 -1.69 4.96 -11.35
N SER A 78 -2.55 5.98 -11.23
CA SER A 78 -2.38 7.28 -11.88
C SER A 78 -1.17 8.06 -11.32
N LEU A 79 -0.92 7.99 -10.01
CA LEU A 79 0.30 8.53 -9.39
C LEU A 79 1.57 7.83 -9.89
N GLY A 80 1.53 6.52 -10.14
CA GLY A 80 2.63 5.79 -10.77
C GLY A 80 2.93 6.26 -12.21
N LYS A 81 1.91 6.64 -12.98
CA LYS A 81 2.09 7.26 -14.31
C LYS A 81 2.55 8.73 -14.22
N SER A 82 2.09 9.47 -13.20
CA SER A 82 2.54 10.86 -12.97
C SER A 82 4.02 10.92 -12.58
N MET A 83 4.52 9.95 -11.81
CA MET A 83 5.94 9.84 -11.46
C MET A 83 6.80 9.42 -12.67
N ALA A 84 6.28 8.59 -13.57
CA ALA A 84 6.97 8.20 -14.80
C ALA A 84 7.12 9.36 -15.81
N ASN A 85 6.25 10.38 -15.73
CA ASN A 85 6.35 11.61 -16.51
C ASN A 85 7.14 12.74 -15.80
N SER A 86 7.64 12.50 -14.59
CA SER A 86 8.46 13.47 -13.85
C SER A 86 9.95 13.16 -13.91
N GLN A 87 10.41 12.57 -15.02
CA GLN A 87 11.82 12.64 -15.42
C GLN A 87 12.06 13.99 -16.09
N MET A 88 11.97 15.08 -15.33
CA MET A 88 12.51 16.36 -15.76
C MET A 88 13.22 17.03 -14.57
N ILE A 89 14.53 17.23 -14.80
CA ILE A 89 15.42 18.18 -14.14
C ILE A 89 15.92 17.73 -12.76
N LEU A 90 16.96 16.88 -12.80
CA LEU A 90 18.10 17.02 -11.91
C LEU A 90 19.35 17.20 -12.78
N ASP A 91 19.46 18.37 -13.41
CA ASP A 91 20.75 18.85 -13.90
C ASP A 91 21.52 19.35 -12.67
N PHE A 92 22.45 18.52 -12.20
CA PHE A 92 23.55 18.99 -11.36
C PHE A 92 24.60 19.62 -12.29
N SER A 93 24.68 20.95 -12.27
CA SER A 93 25.91 21.70 -12.55
C SER A 93 26.23 22.58 -11.35
#